data_AF-A0A924B6R1-F1
#
_entry.id   AF-A0A924B6R1-F1
#
_cell.length_a   1.000
_cell.length_b   1.000
_cell.length_c   1.000
_cell.angle_alpha   90.00
_cell.angle_beta   90.00
_cell.angle_gamma   90.00
#
_symmetry.space_group_name_H-M   'P 1'
#
loop_
_entity.id
_entity.type
_entity.pdbx_description
1 polymer ?
#
loop_
_entity_poly.entity_id
_entity_poly.type
_entity_poly.pdbx_seq_one_letter_code
_entity_poly.pdbx_strand_id
1 'polypeptide(L)'
;MMVLFSKYQLEKKNALNSKDVAAAFQSGALMKVIDDDQNWGVADLCPWPNLGDSSLEDEIALKGPLYQRTYELANEDLKARKNRRSLLADKFVENNWIITDFKNYSFETAISGTVKVKGSNEVDELHLFLEKLARYDVKIRLDFNSCLSSGEFNYFLNRLPDSVVEKIEYIEDPSLWSYANWKVWNQKVPLAIDFVSIDPFKFEDGWSVLIIKPTRQSTRNLMTKCHQLKKKFTLTSAMDHPVGVAHGLRFAQNHAENISGFLTLDLYQKNDFSRYFKIEQTKVGFSEFTLSDYGIGMTTTLNTLNWSQL
;
A
#
# COMPACT_ATOMS: atom_id res chain seq x y z
N MET A 1 -9.22 17.88 -23.01
CA MET A 1 -8.23 17.26 -22.09
C MET A 1 -7.41 16.20 -22.81
N MET A 2 -6.08 16.39 -22.84
CA MET A 2 -5.09 15.45 -23.39
C MET A 2 -4.51 14.59 -22.26
N VAL A 3 -4.19 13.32 -22.56
CA VAL A 3 -3.52 12.41 -21.62
C VAL A 3 -2.20 11.95 -22.21
N LEU A 4 -1.12 12.05 -21.43
CA LEU A 4 0.23 11.60 -21.76
C LEU A 4 0.73 10.64 -20.69
N PHE A 5 1.70 9.81 -21.05
CA PHE A 5 2.32 8.84 -20.16
C PHE A 5 3.85 8.97 -20.15
N SER A 6 4.44 8.62 -19.01
CA SER A 6 5.88 8.43 -18.87
C SER A 6 6.12 7.08 -18.19
N LYS A 7 6.55 6.07 -18.97
CA LYS A 7 6.84 4.73 -18.43
C LYS A 7 8.08 4.78 -17.54
N TYR A 8 8.08 4.01 -16.47
CA TYR A 8 9.21 3.88 -15.55
C TYR A 8 9.42 2.43 -15.11
N GLN A 9 10.59 2.18 -14.54
CA GLN A 9 10.92 0.95 -13.82
C GLN A 9 11.52 1.31 -12.46
N LEU A 10 11.03 0.70 -11.40
CA LEU A 10 11.57 0.82 -10.05
C LEU A 10 12.39 -0.42 -9.74
N GLU A 11 13.69 -0.24 -9.52
CA GLU A 11 14.59 -1.34 -9.15
C GLU A 11 14.34 -1.75 -7.69
N LYS A 12 13.96 -3.00 -7.49
CA LYS A 12 13.64 -3.58 -6.18
C LYS A 12 14.94 -3.93 -5.45
N LYS A 13 15.01 -3.61 -4.14
CA LYS A 13 16.15 -4.06 -3.31
C LYS A 13 16.08 -5.56 -2.98
N ASN A 14 14.87 -6.09 -2.82
CA ASN A 14 14.55 -7.49 -2.53
C ASN A 14 13.18 -7.85 -3.14
N ALA A 15 12.77 -9.11 -3.07
CA ALA A 15 11.38 -9.48 -3.35
C ALA A 15 10.43 -8.73 -2.39
N LEU A 16 9.31 -8.22 -2.91
CA LEU A 16 8.42 -7.35 -2.13
C LEU A 16 7.28 -8.08 -1.42
N ASN A 17 6.92 -9.27 -1.88
CA ASN A 17 5.87 -10.11 -1.29
C ASN A 17 6.00 -11.57 -1.74
N SER A 18 5.17 -12.46 -1.17
CA SER A 18 5.17 -13.91 -1.44
C SER A 18 4.82 -14.29 -2.89
N LYS A 19 4.18 -13.40 -3.64
CA LYS A 19 3.82 -13.59 -5.06
C LYS A 19 4.75 -12.85 -6.01
N ASP A 20 5.76 -12.15 -5.49
CA ASP A 20 6.72 -11.42 -6.31
C ASP A 20 7.77 -12.39 -6.87
N VAL A 21 7.69 -12.64 -8.18
CA VAL A 21 8.72 -13.39 -8.91
C VAL A 21 9.97 -12.51 -9.07
N ALA A 22 11.15 -13.15 -9.11
CA ALA A 22 12.48 -12.55 -9.04
C ALA A 22 12.87 -11.52 -10.14
N ALA A 23 11.91 -10.93 -10.87
CA ALA A 23 12.16 -9.77 -11.70
C ALA A 23 12.79 -8.66 -10.84
N ALA A 24 13.85 -8.02 -11.30
CA ALA A 24 14.52 -6.97 -10.52
C ALA A 24 13.72 -5.65 -10.48
N PHE A 25 12.67 -5.51 -11.29
CA PHE A 25 11.97 -4.25 -11.50
C PHE A 25 10.46 -4.37 -11.30
N GLN A 26 9.86 -3.30 -10.75
CA GLN A 26 8.43 -3.04 -10.82
C GLN A 26 8.18 -1.98 -11.91
N SER A 27 7.40 -2.33 -12.92
CA SER A 27 7.10 -1.45 -14.05
C SER A 27 5.78 -0.70 -13.84
N GLY A 28 5.72 0.54 -14.33
CA GLY A 28 4.48 1.33 -14.33
C GLY A 28 4.60 2.54 -15.26
N ALA A 29 3.63 3.44 -15.18
CA ALA A 29 3.70 4.72 -15.87
C ALA A 29 3.09 5.84 -15.03
N LEU A 30 3.69 7.03 -15.10
CA LEU A 30 3.00 8.23 -14.67
C LEU A 30 2.03 8.67 -15.76
N MET A 31 0.82 9.05 -15.37
CA MET A 31 -0.20 9.62 -16.24
C MET A 31 -0.26 11.13 -16.00
N LYS A 32 -0.12 11.93 -17.06
CA LYS A 32 -0.31 13.39 -17.05
C LYS A 32 -1.58 13.75 -17.81
N VAL A 33 -2.50 14.43 -17.14
CA VAL A 33 -3.72 15.01 -17.75
C VAL A 33 -3.46 16.50 -17.98
N ILE A 34 -3.84 17.01 -19.15
CA ILE A 34 -3.62 18.41 -19.56
C ILE A 34 -4.95 19.01 -20.01
N ASP A 35 -5.33 20.16 -19.45
CA ASP A 35 -6.52 20.91 -19.85
C ASP A 35 -6.25 21.82 -21.06
N ASP A 36 -7.30 22.46 -21.58
CA ASP A 36 -7.21 23.26 -22.81
C ASP A 36 -6.35 24.53 -22.61
N ASP A 37 -6.22 24.99 -21.35
CA ASP A 37 -5.38 26.12 -20.92
C ASP A 37 -3.92 25.70 -20.65
N GLN A 38 -3.53 24.47 -21.01
CA GLN A 38 -2.21 23.87 -20.75
C GLN A 38 -1.86 23.68 -19.26
N ASN A 39 -2.83 23.78 -18.34
CA ASN A 39 -2.63 23.31 -16.97
C ASN A 39 -2.60 21.78 -16.96
N TRP A 40 -1.87 21.21 -16.02
CA TRP A 40 -1.69 19.78 -15.98
C TRP A 40 -1.73 19.25 -14.56
N GLY A 41 -2.02 17.96 -14.43
CA GLY A 41 -1.89 17.19 -13.20
C GLY A 41 -1.39 15.79 -13.49
N VAL A 42 -0.84 15.12 -12.48
CA VAL A 42 -0.20 13.82 -12.60
C VAL A 42 -0.67 12.84 -11.55
N ALA A 43 -0.70 11.55 -11.88
CA ALA A 43 -0.82 10.45 -10.94
C ALA A 43 -0.04 9.23 -11.43
N ASP A 44 0.07 8.23 -10.56
CA ASP A 44 0.80 6.99 -10.82
C ASP A 44 -0.14 5.85 -11.21
N LEU A 45 0.22 5.13 -12.28
CA LEU A 45 -0.41 3.89 -12.73
C LEU A 45 0.59 2.74 -12.56
N CYS A 46 0.47 2.03 -11.43
CA CYS A 46 1.35 0.94 -11.04
C CYS A 46 0.57 -0.37 -10.84
N PRO A 47 0.36 -1.17 -11.91
CA PRO A 47 -0.30 -2.46 -11.82
C PRO A 47 0.60 -3.55 -11.22
N TRP A 48 0.00 -4.51 -10.54
CA TRP A 48 0.59 -5.72 -9.97
C TRP A 48 -0.10 -6.97 -10.53
N PRO A 49 0.29 -7.44 -11.74
CA PRO A 49 -0.39 -8.59 -12.36
C PRO A 49 -0.33 -9.88 -11.54
N ASN A 50 0.75 -10.09 -10.80
CA ASN A 50 0.90 -11.20 -9.85
C ASN A 50 -0.07 -11.13 -8.65
N LEU A 51 -0.63 -9.96 -8.36
CA LEU A 51 -1.68 -9.75 -7.37
C LEU A 51 -3.09 -9.67 -8.00
N GLY A 52 -3.21 -9.94 -9.31
CA GLY A 52 -4.49 -10.05 -10.02
C GLY A 52 -4.86 -8.85 -10.88
N ASP A 53 -3.99 -7.84 -11.00
CA ASP A 53 -4.23 -6.72 -11.91
C ASP A 53 -4.10 -7.11 -13.39
N SER A 54 -4.72 -6.31 -14.25
CA SER A 54 -4.37 -6.30 -15.67
C SER A 54 -2.95 -5.75 -15.88
N SER A 55 -2.33 -6.06 -17.03
CA SER A 55 -1.04 -5.47 -17.38
C SER A 55 -1.13 -3.95 -17.55
N LEU A 56 0.01 -3.25 -17.54
CA LEU A 56 0.04 -1.80 -17.78
C LEU A 56 -0.57 -1.44 -19.15
N GLU A 57 -0.19 -2.20 -20.17
CA GLU A 57 -0.71 -2.06 -21.53
C GLU A 57 -2.22 -2.27 -21.58
N ASP A 58 -2.74 -3.31 -20.91
CA ASP A 58 -4.18 -3.59 -20.87
C ASP A 58 -4.96 -2.52 -20.10
N GLU A 59 -4.44 -2.07 -18.95
CA GLU A 59 -5.04 -0.97 -18.18
C GLU A 59 -5.18 0.31 -19.02
N ILE A 60 -4.16 0.64 -19.82
CA ILE A 60 -4.18 1.81 -20.72
C ILE A 60 -5.16 1.60 -21.88
N ALA A 61 -5.05 0.46 -22.58
CA ALA A 61 -5.84 0.18 -23.78
C ALA A 61 -7.34 0.07 -23.47
N LEU A 62 -7.69 -0.60 -22.39
CA LEU A 62 -9.07 -0.85 -21.97
C LEU A 62 -9.61 0.24 -21.04
N LYS A 63 -8.76 1.18 -20.60
CA LYS A 63 -9.06 2.17 -19.56
C LYS A 63 -9.63 1.49 -18.31
N GLY A 64 -8.91 0.48 -17.83
CA GLY A 64 -9.28 -0.38 -16.71
C GLY A 64 -9.43 0.36 -15.38
N PRO A 65 -9.77 -0.36 -14.29
CA PRO A 65 -10.04 0.26 -12.99
C PRO A 65 -8.89 1.10 -12.44
N LEU A 66 -7.64 0.67 -12.64
CA LEU A 66 -6.47 1.43 -12.18
C LEU A 66 -6.25 2.67 -13.04
N TYR A 67 -6.45 2.56 -14.35
CA TYR A 67 -6.46 3.74 -15.22
C TYR A 67 -7.50 4.77 -14.74
N GLN A 68 -8.74 4.36 -14.48
CA GLN A 68 -9.80 5.29 -14.05
C GLN A 68 -9.41 6.00 -12.75
N ARG A 69 -8.91 5.22 -11.77
CA ARG A 69 -8.49 5.80 -10.50
C ARG A 69 -7.30 6.75 -10.66
N THR A 70 -6.33 6.39 -11.49
CA THR A 70 -5.18 7.24 -11.82
C THR A 70 -5.65 8.54 -12.47
N TYR A 71 -6.58 8.46 -13.42
CA TYR A 71 -7.14 9.62 -14.11
C TYR A 71 -7.88 10.55 -13.14
N GLU A 72 -8.66 10.02 -12.21
CA GLU A 72 -9.29 10.81 -11.14
C GLU A 72 -8.25 11.57 -10.31
N LEU A 73 -7.22 10.88 -9.84
CA LEU A 73 -6.15 11.46 -9.01
C LEU A 73 -5.35 12.53 -9.77
N ALA A 74 -5.06 12.29 -11.05
CA ALA A 74 -4.41 13.27 -11.92
C ALA A 74 -5.29 14.51 -12.14
N ASN A 75 -6.61 14.34 -12.24
CA ASN A 75 -7.55 15.47 -12.31
C ASN A 75 -7.64 16.25 -11.00
N GLU A 76 -7.59 15.57 -9.84
CA GLU A 76 -7.48 16.24 -8.54
C GLU A 76 -6.18 17.08 -8.45
N ASP A 77 -5.07 16.52 -8.94
CA ASP A 77 -3.79 17.22 -9.03
C ASP A 77 -3.83 18.42 -9.97
N LEU A 78 -4.44 18.27 -11.15
CA LEU A 78 -4.63 19.33 -12.14
C LEU A 78 -5.40 20.50 -11.53
N LYS A 79 -6.54 20.21 -10.89
CA LYS A 79 -7.38 21.23 -10.26
C LYS A 79 -6.61 21.97 -9.17
N ALA A 80 -5.80 21.27 -8.38
CA ALA A 80 -5.00 21.91 -7.33
C ALA A 80 -3.91 22.80 -7.92
N ARG A 81 -3.17 22.32 -8.94
CA ARG A 81 -2.14 23.10 -9.64
C ARG A 81 -2.71 24.35 -10.33
N LYS A 82 -3.82 24.22 -11.05
CA LYS A 82 -4.54 25.33 -11.68
C LYS A 82 -4.92 26.42 -10.66
N ASN A 83 -5.32 25.99 -9.46
CA ASN A 83 -5.70 26.89 -8.36
C ASN A 83 -4.54 27.27 -7.43
N ARG A 84 -3.29 26.94 -7.80
CA ARG A 84 -2.08 27.24 -6.98
C ARG A 84 -2.21 26.76 -5.54
N ARG A 85 -2.76 25.56 -5.35
CA ARG A 85 -3.00 24.93 -4.06
C ARG A 85 -2.15 23.67 -3.92
N SER A 86 -1.52 23.48 -2.76
CA SER A 86 -0.94 22.19 -2.38
C SER A 86 -2.04 21.22 -1.92
N LEU A 87 -1.90 19.96 -2.32
CA LEU A 87 -2.73 18.85 -1.82
C LEU A 87 -2.12 18.18 -0.59
N LEU A 88 -0.88 18.55 -0.25
CA LEU A 88 -0.11 17.96 0.83
C LEU A 88 -0.22 18.84 2.07
N ALA A 89 -0.21 18.23 3.25
CA ALA A 89 -0.10 18.92 4.51
C ALA A 89 1.32 18.81 5.07
N ASP A 90 1.75 19.80 5.87
CA ASP A 90 2.95 19.69 6.69
C ASP A 90 2.66 18.82 7.93
N LYS A 91 2.52 17.51 7.69
CA LYS A 91 2.14 16.53 8.69
C LYS A 91 2.76 15.19 8.40
N PHE A 92 3.43 14.62 9.39
CA PHE A 92 3.90 13.25 9.33
C PHE A 92 2.75 12.25 9.57
N VAL A 93 2.84 11.12 8.87
CA VAL A 93 1.97 9.95 9.07
C VAL A 93 2.81 8.86 9.72
N GLU A 94 2.32 8.29 10.81
CA GLU A 94 2.91 7.11 11.45
C GLU A 94 2.64 5.86 10.60
N ASN A 95 3.66 5.04 10.36
CA ASN A 95 3.55 3.83 9.56
C ASN A 95 4.11 2.60 10.27
N ASN A 96 3.70 1.42 9.82
CA ASN A 96 4.37 0.19 10.20
C ASN A 96 5.74 0.04 9.50
N TRP A 97 6.69 -0.62 10.16
CA TRP A 97 7.90 -1.14 9.53
C TRP A 97 7.59 -2.41 8.77
N ILE A 98 8.07 -2.55 7.53
CA ILE A 98 7.85 -3.76 6.74
C ILE A 98 9.08 -4.69 6.77
N ILE A 99 8.83 -5.97 7.04
CA ILE A 99 9.80 -7.07 6.89
C ILE A 99 9.31 -7.91 5.72
N THR A 100 9.96 -7.75 4.57
CA THR A 100 9.61 -8.48 3.33
C THR A 100 10.23 -9.86 3.26
N ASP A 101 11.35 -10.08 3.95
CA ASP A 101 12.06 -11.35 4.04
C ASP A 101 12.38 -11.67 5.50
N PHE A 102 11.47 -12.42 6.14
CA PHE A 102 11.63 -12.78 7.54
C PHE A 102 12.74 -13.81 7.78
N LYS A 103 13.16 -14.56 6.76
CA LYS A 103 14.16 -15.63 6.91
C LYS A 103 15.56 -15.07 7.10
N ASN A 104 15.85 -13.99 6.39
CA ASN A 104 17.14 -13.31 6.44
C ASN A 104 17.13 -12.08 7.36
N TYR A 105 16.02 -11.82 8.06
CA TYR A 105 15.93 -10.68 8.97
C TYR A 105 16.74 -10.91 10.25
N SER A 106 17.65 -9.99 10.53
CA SER A 106 18.47 -9.98 11.75
C SER A 106 17.87 -9.05 12.81
N PHE A 107 17.75 -9.54 14.04
CA PHE A 107 17.27 -8.78 15.20
C PHE A 107 18.40 -8.00 15.91
N GLU A 108 19.35 -7.46 15.15
CA GLU A 108 20.52 -6.74 15.70
C GLU A 108 20.16 -5.47 16.49
N THR A 109 19.00 -4.89 16.21
CA THR A 109 18.50 -3.70 16.92
C THR A 109 17.13 -3.99 17.51
N ALA A 110 16.89 -3.45 18.71
CA ALA A 110 15.57 -3.55 19.34
C ALA A 110 14.54 -2.86 18.45
N ILE A 111 13.50 -3.61 18.05
CA ILE A 111 12.38 -3.10 17.27
C ILE A 111 11.20 -2.77 18.20
N SER A 112 10.46 -1.71 17.87
CA SER A 112 9.26 -1.33 18.60
C SER A 112 8.21 -0.75 17.65
N GLY A 113 6.97 -0.66 18.10
CA GLY A 113 5.85 -0.15 17.31
C GLY A 113 5.20 -1.24 16.45
N THR A 114 4.58 -0.86 15.33
CA THR A 114 3.90 -1.84 14.46
C THR A 114 4.82 -2.34 13.37
N VAL A 115 4.87 -3.66 13.20
CA VAL A 115 5.67 -4.35 12.19
C VAL A 115 4.75 -5.15 11.28
N LYS A 116 4.84 -4.92 9.97
CA LYS A 116 4.20 -5.74 8.94
C LYS A 116 5.19 -6.79 8.43
N VAL A 117 4.86 -8.06 8.63
CA VAL A 117 5.65 -9.20 8.16
C VAL A 117 4.98 -9.79 6.93
N LYS A 118 5.72 -9.98 5.84
CA LYS A 118 5.26 -10.75 4.69
C LYS A 118 5.43 -12.24 4.99
N GLY A 119 4.31 -12.96 5.05
CA GLY A 119 4.29 -14.40 5.29
C GLY A 119 4.61 -15.21 4.03
N SER A 120 4.80 -16.51 4.21
CA SER A 120 5.00 -17.47 3.12
C SER A 120 4.30 -18.80 3.45
N ASN A 121 4.37 -19.77 2.53
CA ASN A 121 3.92 -21.14 2.78
C ASN A 121 4.86 -21.96 3.71
N GLU A 122 6.00 -21.39 4.12
CA GLU A 122 6.93 -22.01 5.05
C GLU A 122 6.57 -21.65 6.50
N VAL A 123 5.39 -22.12 6.90
CA VAL A 123 4.70 -21.75 8.14
C VAL A 123 5.49 -22.08 9.41
N ASP A 124 6.30 -23.14 9.43
CA ASP A 124 7.10 -23.51 10.60
C ASP A 124 8.28 -22.55 10.84
N GLU A 125 8.96 -22.10 9.79
CA GLU A 125 10.00 -21.07 9.91
C GLU A 125 9.39 -19.73 10.35
N LEU A 126 8.22 -19.40 9.80
CA LEU A 126 7.49 -18.20 10.19
C LEU A 126 7.06 -18.23 11.66
N HIS A 127 6.62 -19.38 12.19
CA HIS A 127 6.33 -19.51 13.63
C HIS A 127 7.55 -19.17 14.50
N LEU A 128 8.70 -19.77 14.20
CA LEU A 128 9.94 -19.51 14.94
C LEU A 128 10.37 -18.04 14.86
N PHE A 129 10.16 -17.41 13.71
CA PHE A 129 10.40 -15.98 13.54
C PHE A 129 9.45 -15.13 14.39
N LEU A 130 8.14 -15.43 14.36
CA LEU A 130 7.13 -14.70 15.12
C LEU A 130 7.33 -14.85 16.63
N GLU A 131 7.75 -16.02 17.11
CA GLU A 131 8.10 -16.22 18.53
C GLU A 131 9.29 -15.35 18.98
N LYS A 132 10.29 -15.17 18.11
CA LYS A 132 11.40 -14.25 18.38
C LYS A 132 10.91 -12.80 18.37
N LEU A 133 10.12 -12.42 17.37
CA LEU A 133 9.56 -11.07 17.23
C LEU A 133 8.65 -10.70 18.41
N ALA A 134 7.86 -11.65 18.93
CA ALA A 134 6.94 -11.42 20.04
C ALA A 134 7.64 -11.08 21.37
N ARG A 135 8.95 -11.30 21.48
CA ARG A 135 9.77 -10.88 22.64
C ARG A 135 10.00 -9.37 22.70
N TYR A 136 9.73 -8.66 21.61
CA TYR A 136 9.86 -7.21 21.50
C TYR A 136 8.54 -6.50 21.80
N ASP A 137 8.62 -5.19 22.05
CA ASP A 137 7.45 -4.34 22.25
C ASP A 137 6.84 -3.91 20.91
N VAL A 138 6.22 -4.87 20.23
CA VAL A 138 5.64 -4.69 18.90
C VAL A 138 4.17 -5.08 18.81
N LYS A 139 3.50 -4.52 17.80
CA LYS A 139 2.26 -5.07 17.22
C LYS A 139 2.55 -5.65 15.84
N ILE A 140 1.97 -6.80 15.53
CA ILE A 140 2.28 -7.57 14.33
C ILE A 140 1.11 -7.50 13.35
N ARG A 141 1.39 -7.07 12.12
CA ARG A 141 0.51 -7.21 10.96
C ARG A 141 1.11 -8.29 10.09
N LEU A 142 0.44 -9.42 9.90
CA LEU A 142 0.99 -10.52 9.10
C LEU A 142 0.25 -10.59 7.77
N ASP A 143 0.94 -10.63 6.65
CA ASP A 143 0.33 -10.57 5.33
C ASP A 143 0.82 -11.70 4.43
N PHE A 144 -0.09 -12.62 4.09
CA PHE A 144 0.20 -13.78 3.24
C PHE A 144 -0.06 -13.55 1.76
N ASN A 145 -0.71 -12.45 1.36
CA ASN A 145 -1.16 -12.20 -0.02
C ASN A 145 -1.91 -13.41 -0.63
N SER A 146 -2.73 -14.09 0.17
CA SER A 146 -3.46 -15.33 -0.18
C SER A 146 -2.56 -16.50 -0.61
N CYS A 147 -1.35 -16.63 -0.09
CA CYS A 147 -0.43 -17.70 -0.50
C CYS A 147 -0.70 -19.07 0.17
N LEU A 148 -1.48 -19.13 1.26
CA LEU A 148 -1.81 -20.39 1.91
C LEU A 148 -3.12 -20.98 1.39
N SER A 149 -3.21 -22.30 1.40
CA SER A 149 -4.48 -23.01 1.41
C SER A 149 -5.18 -22.89 2.77
N SER A 150 -6.48 -23.19 2.82
CA SER A 150 -7.21 -23.21 4.09
C SER A 150 -6.69 -24.28 5.07
N GLY A 151 -6.12 -25.39 4.57
CA GLY A 151 -5.50 -26.41 5.41
C GLY A 151 -4.22 -25.90 6.07
N GLU A 152 -3.33 -25.28 5.27
CA GLU A 152 -2.08 -24.70 5.77
C GLU A 152 -2.33 -23.57 6.77
N PHE A 153 -3.31 -22.70 6.52
CA PHE A 153 -3.62 -21.63 7.47
C PHE A 153 -4.25 -22.16 8.77
N ASN A 154 -5.10 -23.20 8.72
CA ASN A 154 -5.57 -23.86 9.93
C ASN A 154 -4.41 -24.49 10.73
N TYR A 155 -3.45 -25.13 10.05
CA TYR A 155 -2.26 -25.68 10.68
C TYR A 155 -1.42 -24.59 11.35
N PHE A 156 -1.19 -23.47 10.65
CA PHE A 156 -0.50 -22.30 11.18
C PHE A 156 -1.22 -21.74 12.42
N LEU A 157 -2.51 -21.42 12.28
CA LEU A 157 -3.29 -20.77 13.33
C LEU A 157 -3.39 -21.61 14.62
N ASN A 158 -3.49 -22.94 14.51
CA ASN A 158 -3.59 -23.83 15.68
C ASN A 158 -2.25 -24.01 16.42
N ARG A 159 -1.13 -23.52 15.86
CA ARG A 159 0.21 -23.66 16.45
C ARG A 159 0.79 -22.33 16.91
N LEU A 160 0.10 -21.22 16.68
CA LEU A 160 0.52 -19.92 17.20
C LEU A 160 0.46 -19.93 18.74
N PRO A 161 1.57 -19.63 19.44
CA PRO A 161 1.55 -19.44 20.87
C PRO A 161 0.72 -18.22 21.27
N ASP A 162 0.09 -18.26 22.44
CA ASP A 162 -0.71 -17.14 22.96
C ASP A 162 0.09 -15.82 23.00
N SER A 163 1.39 -15.90 23.33
CA SER A 163 2.29 -14.75 23.33
C SER A 163 2.44 -14.06 21.97
N VAL A 164 2.33 -14.82 20.87
CA VAL A 164 2.31 -14.28 19.51
C VAL A 164 0.91 -13.76 19.17
N VAL A 165 -0.14 -14.51 19.52
CA VAL A 165 -1.54 -14.13 19.26
C VAL A 165 -1.87 -12.76 19.87
N GLU A 166 -1.44 -12.49 21.10
CA GLU A 166 -1.63 -11.21 21.79
C GLU A 166 -0.92 -10.02 21.11
N LYS A 167 0.11 -10.30 20.31
CA LYS A 167 0.88 -9.31 19.56
C LYS A 167 0.28 -9.06 18.17
N ILE A 168 -0.49 -9.99 17.61
CA ILE A 168 -1.12 -9.85 16.30
C ILE A 168 -2.20 -8.76 16.36
N GLU A 169 -2.00 -7.70 15.58
CA GLU A 169 -3.01 -6.69 15.31
C GLU A 169 -4.03 -7.21 14.28
N TYR A 170 -3.54 -7.85 13.22
CA TYR A 170 -4.34 -8.61 12.26
C TYR A 170 -3.49 -9.52 11.36
N ILE A 171 -4.16 -10.49 10.72
CA ILE A 171 -3.62 -11.29 9.60
C ILE A 171 -4.38 -10.91 8.31
N GLU A 172 -3.64 -10.42 7.33
CA GLU A 172 -4.10 -9.96 6.01
C GLU A 172 -4.04 -11.12 5.00
N ASP A 173 -5.16 -11.34 4.33
CA ASP A 173 -5.32 -12.29 3.22
C ASP A 173 -4.61 -13.64 3.44
N PRO A 174 -4.98 -14.44 4.46
CA PRO A 174 -4.29 -15.72 4.73
C PRO A 174 -4.36 -16.69 3.55
N SER A 175 -5.55 -16.81 2.94
CA SER A 175 -5.85 -17.67 1.80
C SER A 175 -6.79 -16.96 0.84
N LEU A 176 -7.04 -17.58 -0.33
CA LEU A 176 -8.17 -17.19 -1.18
C LEU A 176 -9.46 -17.06 -0.34
N TRP A 177 -10.29 -16.08 -0.70
CA TRP A 177 -11.49 -15.75 0.06
C TRP A 177 -12.46 -16.92 0.18
N SER A 178 -12.84 -17.23 1.42
CA SER A 178 -13.89 -18.19 1.76
C SER A 178 -14.60 -17.70 3.01
N TYR A 179 -15.85 -17.26 2.86
CA TYR A 179 -16.61 -16.70 3.97
C TYR A 179 -16.72 -17.68 5.16
N ALA A 180 -16.97 -18.96 4.87
CA ALA A 180 -17.10 -20.00 5.89
C ALA A 180 -15.82 -20.14 6.74
N ASN A 181 -14.64 -20.12 6.10
CA ASN A 181 -13.37 -20.24 6.80
C ASN A 181 -12.99 -18.94 7.51
N TRP A 182 -13.06 -17.81 6.81
CA TRP A 182 -12.67 -16.49 7.33
C TRP A 182 -13.49 -16.09 8.54
N LYS A 183 -14.81 -16.37 8.56
CA LYS A 183 -15.66 -16.16 9.73
C LYS A 183 -15.17 -16.90 10.97
N VAL A 184 -14.75 -18.16 10.83
CA VAL A 184 -14.24 -18.97 11.94
C VAL A 184 -12.87 -18.48 12.39
N TRP A 185 -11.98 -18.17 11.44
CA TRP A 185 -10.64 -17.67 11.75
C TRP A 185 -10.65 -16.29 12.42
N ASN A 186 -11.54 -15.40 11.97
CA ASN A 186 -11.68 -14.05 12.53
C ASN A 186 -12.16 -14.04 13.98
N GLN A 187 -12.71 -15.14 14.49
CA GLN A 187 -13.02 -15.30 15.92
C GLN A 187 -11.78 -15.64 16.77
N LYS A 188 -10.73 -16.20 16.16
CA LYS A 188 -9.49 -16.58 16.84
C LYS A 188 -8.45 -15.47 16.80
N VAL A 189 -8.32 -14.81 15.66
CA VAL A 189 -7.37 -13.72 15.40
C VAL A 189 -8.03 -12.69 14.48
N PRO A 190 -7.82 -11.38 14.66
CA PRO A 190 -8.39 -10.40 13.75
C PRO A 190 -7.87 -10.63 12.33
N LEU A 191 -8.77 -10.73 11.35
CA LEU A 191 -8.40 -10.78 9.94
C LEU A 191 -8.53 -9.42 9.29
N ALA A 192 -7.61 -9.13 8.38
CA ALA A 192 -7.70 -8.02 7.45
C ALA A 192 -7.99 -8.53 6.05
N ILE A 193 -8.84 -7.80 5.34
CA ILE A 193 -9.16 -8.10 3.94
C ILE A 193 -8.50 -7.05 3.05
N ASP A 194 -7.72 -7.52 2.09
CA ASP A 194 -7.10 -6.77 1.00
C ASP A 194 -7.45 -7.46 -0.34
N PHE A 195 -7.23 -6.77 -1.47
CA PHE A 195 -7.24 -7.36 -2.82
C PHE A 195 -8.33 -8.43 -3.16
N VAL A 196 -9.57 -8.24 -2.71
CA VAL A 196 -10.70 -9.11 -3.08
C VAL A 196 -11.64 -8.46 -4.10
N SER A 197 -12.21 -9.29 -4.98
CA SER A 197 -13.24 -8.87 -5.95
C SER A 197 -14.66 -8.81 -5.35
N ILE A 198 -14.83 -9.24 -4.11
CA ILE A 198 -16.12 -9.23 -3.41
C ILE A 198 -16.38 -7.87 -2.74
N ASP A 199 -17.66 -7.58 -2.47
CA ASP A 199 -18.04 -6.49 -1.56
C ASP A 199 -17.84 -6.96 -0.10
N PRO A 200 -16.80 -6.47 0.61
CA PRO A 200 -16.49 -6.95 1.97
C PRO A 200 -17.62 -6.66 2.97
N PHE A 201 -18.42 -5.62 2.71
CA PHE A 201 -19.49 -5.20 3.61
C PHE A 201 -20.71 -6.13 3.60
N LYS A 202 -20.76 -7.13 2.71
CA LYS A 202 -21.79 -8.19 2.76
C LYS A 202 -21.44 -9.32 3.74
N PHE A 203 -20.19 -9.37 4.22
CA PHE A 203 -19.63 -10.48 4.99
C PHE A 203 -18.86 -9.96 6.21
N GLU A 204 -19.48 -9.03 6.93
CA GLU A 204 -18.83 -8.23 7.96
C GLU A 204 -18.22 -9.07 9.10
N ASP A 205 -18.79 -10.20 9.46
CA ASP A 205 -18.25 -11.08 10.51
C ASP A 205 -17.04 -11.92 10.04
N GLY A 206 -16.75 -11.93 8.75
CA GLY A 206 -15.58 -12.59 8.16
C GLY A 206 -14.26 -11.84 8.36
N TRP A 207 -14.29 -10.57 8.77
CA TRP A 207 -13.10 -9.73 8.85
C TRP A 207 -13.23 -8.63 9.91
N SER A 208 -12.08 -8.13 10.38
CA SER A 208 -11.97 -7.10 11.42
C SER A 208 -11.44 -5.77 10.90
N VAL A 209 -10.55 -5.80 9.91
CA VAL A 209 -9.91 -4.61 9.32
C VAL A 209 -10.06 -4.62 7.79
N LEU A 210 -10.40 -3.48 7.19
CA LEU A 210 -10.34 -3.29 5.75
C LEU A 210 -9.04 -2.58 5.35
N ILE A 211 -8.28 -3.16 4.43
CA ILE A 211 -7.12 -2.48 3.83
C ILE A 211 -7.62 -1.62 2.67
N ILE A 212 -7.29 -0.33 2.71
CA ILE A 212 -7.69 0.63 1.68
C ILE A 212 -6.45 1.24 1.04
N LYS A 213 -6.34 1.15 -0.28
CA LYS A 213 -5.25 1.71 -1.08
C LYS A 213 -5.75 2.91 -1.89
N PRO A 214 -5.48 4.15 -1.46
CA PRO A 214 -6.08 5.32 -2.08
C PRO A 214 -5.76 5.52 -3.56
N THR A 215 -4.59 5.04 -3.98
CA THR A 215 -4.13 5.05 -5.37
C THR A 215 -4.91 4.11 -6.28
N ARG A 216 -5.68 3.19 -5.69
CA ARG A 216 -6.34 2.08 -6.41
C ARG A 216 -7.84 2.04 -6.19
N GLN A 217 -8.33 2.68 -5.13
CA GLN A 217 -9.72 2.63 -4.72
C GLN A 217 -10.28 4.02 -4.42
N SER A 218 -11.57 4.20 -4.68
CA SER A 218 -12.33 5.38 -4.22
C SER A 218 -12.52 5.32 -2.69
N THR A 219 -11.61 5.97 -1.97
CA THR A 219 -11.49 5.90 -0.50
C THR A 219 -12.73 6.38 0.26
N ARG A 220 -13.36 7.49 -0.19
CA ARG A 220 -14.44 8.14 0.57
C ARG A 220 -15.60 7.20 0.86
N ASN A 221 -16.03 6.40 -0.12
CA ASN A 221 -17.14 5.46 0.04
C ASN A 221 -16.77 4.35 1.03
N LEU A 222 -15.61 3.72 0.85
CA LEU A 222 -15.13 2.64 1.72
C LEU A 222 -14.98 3.10 3.18
N MET A 223 -14.35 4.24 3.41
CA MET A 223 -14.20 4.79 4.76
C MET A 223 -15.55 5.16 5.39
N THR A 224 -16.46 5.76 4.61
CA THR A 224 -17.82 6.08 5.11
C THR A 224 -18.56 4.83 5.57
N LYS A 225 -18.50 3.75 4.79
CA LYS A 225 -19.10 2.46 5.17
C LYS A 225 -18.43 1.86 6.41
N CYS A 226 -17.10 1.91 6.50
CA CYS A 226 -16.39 1.48 7.71
C CYS A 226 -16.85 2.24 8.95
N HIS A 227 -16.98 3.57 8.86
CA HIS A 227 -17.49 4.38 9.99
C HIS A 227 -18.92 4.02 10.38
N GLN A 228 -19.83 3.86 9.39
CA GLN A 228 -21.23 3.47 9.64
C GLN A 228 -21.34 2.12 10.36
N LEU A 229 -20.51 1.16 9.96
CA LEU A 229 -20.50 -0.20 10.51
C LEU A 229 -19.54 -0.37 11.69
N LYS A 230 -18.92 0.73 12.16
CA LYS A 230 -17.89 0.73 13.23
C LYS A 230 -16.75 -0.28 12.96
N LYS A 231 -16.41 -0.48 11.68
CA LYS A 231 -15.29 -1.30 11.23
C LYS A 231 -14.01 -0.49 11.19
N LYS A 232 -12.88 -1.14 11.49
CA LYS A 232 -11.55 -0.56 11.35
C LYS A 232 -11.10 -0.59 9.90
N PHE A 233 -10.25 0.36 9.53
CA PHE A 233 -9.55 0.34 8.26
C PHE A 233 -8.10 0.77 8.44
N THR A 234 -7.23 0.42 7.49
CA THR A 234 -5.85 0.91 7.43
C THR A 234 -5.58 1.39 6.01
N LEU A 235 -4.92 2.55 5.90
CA LEU A 235 -4.49 3.09 4.61
C LEU A 235 -3.08 2.61 4.29
N THR A 236 -2.87 2.09 3.08
CA THR A 236 -1.57 1.59 2.62
C THR A 236 -1.26 2.08 1.21
N SER A 237 0.02 2.09 0.84
CA SER A 237 0.41 2.12 -0.57
C SER A 237 0.24 0.74 -1.18
N ALA A 238 0.33 0.64 -2.51
CA ALA A 238 0.58 -0.63 -3.18
C ALA A 238 2.04 -0.76 -3.60
N MET A 239 2.97 -0.25 -2.79
CA MET A 239 4.39 -0.20 -3.14
C MET A 239 4.59 0.54 -4.48
N ASP A 240 3.91 1.68 -4.58
CA ASP A 240 3.77 2.47 -5.80
C ASP A 240 5.04 3.29 -6.10
N HIS A 241 5.06 3.97 -7.26
CA HIS A 241 6.02 5.04 -7.51
C HIS A 241 5.91 6.12 -6.44
N PRO A 242 6.97 6.90 -6.14
CA PRO A 242 6.88 8.02 -5.20
C PRO A 242 5.70 9.00 -5.45
N VAL A 243 5.28 9.18 -6.70
CA VAL A 243 4.06 9.95 -7.05
C VAL A 243 2.79 9.28 -6.51
N GLY A 244 2.65 7.96 -6.64
CA GLY A 244 1.56 7.19 -6.05
C GLY A 244 1.59 7.25 -4.53
N VAL A 245 2.78 7.11 -3.92
CA VAL A 245 2.95 7.27 -2.47
C VAL A 245 2.51 8.67 -2.01
N ALA A 246 2.85 9.75 -2.72
CA ALA A 246 2.41 11.09 -2.37
C ALA A 246 0.88 11.24 -2.41
N HIS A 247 0.25 10.74 -3.47
CA HIS A 247 -1.21 10.72 -3.58
C HIS A 247 -1.87 9.91 -2.47
N GLY A 248 -1.32 8.75 -2.11
CA GLY A 248 -1.85 7.93 -1.03
C GLY A 248 -1.64 8.56 0.35
N LEU A 249 -0.45 9.07 0.61
CA LEU A 249 -0.05 9.64 1.90
C LEU A 249 -0.89 10.87 2.27
N ARG A 250 -1.29 11.71 1.30
CA ARG A 250 -2.19 12.84 1.60
C ARG A 250 -3.56 12.41 2.14
N PHE A 251 -4.06 11.23 1.77
CA PHE A 251 -5.29 10.69 2.39
C PHE A 251 -5.00 10.26 3.84
N ALA A 252 -3.84 9.64 4.07
CA ALA A 252 -3.42 9.22 5.40
C ALA A 252 -3.13 10.39 6.36
N GLN A 253 -2.73 11.57 5.84
CA GLN A 253 -2.57 12.77 6.66
C GLN A 253 -3.88 13.20 7.36
N ASN A 254 -5.04 12.93 6.74
CA ASN A 254 -6.36 13.17 7.35
C ASN A 254 -6.76 12.13 8.39
N HIS A 255 -5.98 11.06 8.52
CA HIS A 255 -6.20 9.92 9.41
C HIS A 255 -4.92 9.54 10.17
N ALA A 256 -4.09 10.53 10.50
CA ALA A 256 -2.76 10.29 11.07
C ALA A 256 -2.79 9.70 12.50
N GLU A 257 -3.97 9.64 13.12
CA GLU A 257 -4.21 8.86 14.34
C GLU A 257 -4.07 7.34 14.12
N ASN A 258 -4.18 6.88 12.87
CA ASN A 258 -4.06 5.47 12.52
C ASN A 258 -2.65 5.17 11.97
N ILE A 259 -2.10 4.04 12.41
CA ILE A 259 -0.84 3.52 11.85
C ILE A 259 -1.11 3.02 10.43
N SER A 260 -0.49 3.68 9.45
CA SER A 260 -0.66 3.42 8.01
C SER A 260 0.44 2.51 7.47
N GLY A 261 0.45 2.23 6.16
CA GLY A 261 1.46 1.41 5.48
C GLY A 261 2.02 2.08 4.22
N PHE A 262 2.60 3.27 4.37
CA PHE A 262 3.24 4.05 3.28
C PHE A 262 4.77 4.10 3.35
N LEU A 263 5.39 3.47 4.36
CA LEU A 263 6.85 3.34 4.45
C LEU A 263 7.37 2.30 3.46
N THR A 264 7.20 2.57 2.17
CA THR A 264 7.51 1.66 1.06
C THR A 264 8.53 2.21 0.07
N LEU A 265 8.93 3.48 0.21
CA LEU A 265 9.90 4.12 -0.69
C LEU A 265 11.26 3.42 -0.68
N ASP A 266 11.71 2.97 0.50
CA ASP A 266 12.98 2.28 0.66
C ASP A 266 12.96 0.80 0.23
N LEU A 267 11.82 0.28 -0.24
CA LEU A 267 11.76 -1.03 -0.89
C LEU A 267 12.46 -1.04 -2.26
N TYR A 268 12.64 0.15 -2.85
CA TYR A 268 13.29 0.36 -4.14
C TYR A 268 14.61 1.09 -3.98
N GLN A 269 15.47 1.02 -5.00
CA GLN A 269 16.62 1.91 -5.13
C GLN A 269 16.15 3.36 -5.17
N LYS A 270 16.91 4.26 -4.52
CA LYS A 270 16.58 5.69 -4.51
C LYS A 270 16.63 6.25 -5.93
N ASN A 271 15.67 7.11 -6.22
CA ASN A 271 15.54 7.81 -7.49
C ASN A 271 15.37 9.33 -7.26
N ASP A 272 15.30 10.11 -8.33
CA ASP A 272 15.17 11.57 -8.27
C ASP A 272 13.94 12.06 -7.50
N PHE A 273 12.91 11.22 -7.34
CA PHE A 273 11.72 11.53 -6.56
C PHE A 273 11.88 11.28 -5.06
N SER A 274 12.88 10.51 -4.64
CA SER A 274 13.09 10.18 -3.22
C SER A 274 13.36 11.42 -2.37
N ARG A 275 13.92 12.49 -2.96
CA ARG A 275 14.23 13.76 -2.27
C ARG A 275 13.00 14.55 -1.80
N TYR A 276 11.81 14.26 -2.33
CA TYR A 276 10.58 15.00 -1.98
C TYR A 276 9.94 14.52 -0.66
N PHE A 277 10.49 13.45 -0.07
CA PHE A 277 9.99 12.86 1.16
C PHE A 277 10.95 13.10 2.32
N LYS A 278 10.38 13.19 3.52
CA LYS A 278 11.12 13.17 4.78
C LYS A 278 10.70 11.92 5.55
N ILE A 279 11.67 11.10 5.93
CA ILE A 279 11.44 9.88 6.70
C ILE A 279 12.14 10.02 8.04
N GLU A 280 11.38 9.89 9.12
CA GLU A 280 11.86 9.93 10.50
C GLU A 280 11.40 8.66 11.21
N GLN A 281 12.27 7.65 11.28
CA GLN A 281 11.90 6.30 11.76
C GLN A 281 10.71 5.74 10.96
N THR A 282 9.57 5.49 11.63
CA THR A 282 8.29 5.03 11.05
C THR A 282 7.47 6.14 10.41
N LYS A 283 7.87 7.40 10.56
CA LYS A 283 7.08 8.54 10.12
C LYS A 283 7.49 8.95 8.72
N VAL A 284 6.49 9.14 7.85
CA VAL A 284 6.70 9.65 6.49
C VAL A 284 5.97 10.99 6.34
N GLY A 285 6.70 11.98 5.86
CA GLY A 285 6.21 13.31 5.51
C GLY A 285 6.86 13.82 4.22
N PHE A 286 6.74 15.11 3.96
CA PHE A 286 7.25 15.75 2.74
C PHE A 286 8.34 16.77 3.07
N SER A 287 9.23 17.01 2.12
CA SER A 287 10.23 18.08 2.26
C SER A 287 9.60 19.47 2.14
N GLU A 288 10.25 20.49 2.71
CA GLU A 288 9.76 21.88 2.68
C GLU A 288 9.49 22.39 1.26
N PHE A 289 10.40 22.11 0.31
CA PHE A 289 10.21 22.53 -1.08
C PHE A 289 9.06 21.79 -1.76
N THR A 290 8.76 20.55 -1.36
CA THR A 290 7.57 19.82 -1.85
C THR A 290 6.29 20.46 -1.32
N LEU A 291 6.28 20.86 -0.04
CA LEU A 291 5.15 21.53 0.59
C LEU A 291 4.88 22.92 0.01
N SER A 292 5.92 23.60 -0.47
CA SER A 292 5.81 24.91 -1.13
C SER A 292 5.33 24.86 -2.59
N ASP A 293 5.22 23.67 -3.17
CA ASP A 293 4.79 23.45 -4.55
C ASP A 293 3.26 23.20 -4.63
N TYR A 294 2.72 23.14 -5.85
CA TYR A 294 1.28 22.94 -6.07
C TYR A 294 0.93 21.48 -6.38
N GLY A 295 -0.33 21.12 -6.14
CA GLY A 295 -0.78 19.74 -6.31
C GLY A 295 -0.08 18.79 -5.34
N ILE A 296 0.42 17.66 -5.83
CA ILE A 296 1.29 16.74 -5.09
C ILE A 296 2.77 17.16 -5.07
N GLY A 297 3.07 18.36 -5.57
CA GLY A 297 4.43 18.90 -5.65
C GLY A 297 5.26 18.26 -6.76
N MET A 298 6.58 18.13 -6.55
CA MET A 298 7.50 17.45 -7.47
C MET A 298 7.62 18.05 -8.88
N THR A 299 7.16 19.29 -9.09
CA THR A 299 7.05 19.95 -10.41
C THR A 299 8.37 19.91 -11.17
N THR A 300 9.49 20.20 -10.48
CA THR A 300 10.82 20.23 -11.10
C THR A 300 11.18 18.89 -11.76
N THR A 301 11.02 17.76 -11.06
CA THR A 301 11.34 16.43 -11.65
C THR A 301 10.30 16.00 -12.67
N LEU A 302 9.02 16.32 -12.47
CA LEU A 302 7.96 15.97 -13.42
C LEU A 302 8.12 16.65 -14.79
N ASN A 303 8.74 17.83 -14.82
CA ASN A 303 9.03 18.57 -16.04
C ASN A 303 10.24 18.02 -16.82
N THR A 304 11.08 17.18 -16.22
CA THR A 304 12.23 16.57 -16.91
C THR A 304 11.92 15.22 -17.52
N LEU A 305 10.73 14.67 -17.27
CA LEU A 305 10.35 13.36 -17.80
C LEU A 305 9.97 13.40 -19.28
N ASN A 306 10.19 12.29 -19.96
CA ASN A 306 9.73 12.07 -21.33
C ASN A 306 8.26 11.66 -21.32
N TRP A 307 7.41 12.51 -21.90
CA TRP A 307 5.97 12.29 -21.99
C TRP A 307 5.56 11.97 -23.43
N SER A 308 4.80 10.90 -23.62
CA SER A 308 4.27 10.50 -24.93
C SER A 308 2.80 10.11 -24.84
N GLN A 309 2.09 10.20 -25.96
CA GLN A 309 0.84 9.46 -26.11
C GLN A 309 1.19 7.98 -26.25
N LEU A 310 0.47 7.12 -25.53
CA LEU A 310 0.53 5.67 -25.65
C LEU A 310 -0.78 5.19 -26.25
#